data_AF-A0A4Q5ZJY8-F1
#
_entry.id   AF-A0A4Q5ZJY8-F1
#
_cell.length_a   1.000
_cell.length_b   1.000
_cell.length_c   1.000
_cell.angle_alpha   90.00
_cell.angle_beta   90.00
_cell.angle_gamma   90.00
#
_symmetry.space_group_name_H-M   'P 1'
#
loop_
_entity.id
_entity.type
_entity.pdbx_description
1 polymer ?
#
loop_
_entity_poly.entity_id
_entity_poly.type
_entity_poly.pdbx_seq_one_letter_code
_entity_poly.pdbx_strand_id
1 'polypeptide(L)'
;MKKIFLLAALCAPLLASAQDNLVKSLDKNSSDSAKAKFKFKEVIALANTSVKNQASSGTCWSYSTNSFLESEMYKAGKKPVELAQIYSARNVYSDKADNYMRMHGAISWGDGGACHDVINMYEKYGAMPQSVYTGLHYGTSKNK
;
A
#
# COMPACT_ATOMS: atom_id res chain seq x y z
N MET A 1 41.51 3.65 20.44
CA MET A 1 40.41 4.26 19.63
C MET A 1 40.64 4.14 18.12
N LYS A 2 41.79 4.53 17.55
CA LYS A 2 42.08 4.40 16.10
C LYS A 2 41.90 2.98 15.52
N LYS A 3 42.29 1.94 16.27
CA LYS A 3 42.15 0.53 15.85
C LYS A 3 40.69 0.05 15.80
N ILE A 4 39.80 0.62 16.62
CA ILE A 4 38.36 0.29 16.63
C ILE A 4 37.65 0.98 15.46
N PHE A 5 38.00 2.23 15.16
CA PHE A 5 37.51 2.93 13.97
C PHE A 5 37.94 2.26 12.66
N LEU A 6 39.17 1.73 12.58
CA LEU A 6 39.62 0.97 11.42
C LEU A 6 38.82 -0.34 11.22
N LEU A 7 38.51 -1.04 12.32
CA LEU A 7 37.75 -2.29 12.27
C LEU A 7 36.29 -2.06 11.87
N ALA A 8 35.67 -0.98 12.37
CA ALA A 8 34.32 -0.57 11.98
C ALA A 8 34.24 -0.14 10.51
N ALA A 9 35.26 0.58 10.01
CA ALA A 9 35.35 0.97 8.60
C ALA A 9 35.56 -0.23 7.66
N LEU A 10 36.28 -1.28 8.11
CA LEU A 10 36.50 -2.51 7.34
C LEU A 10 35.23 -3.37 7.22
N CYS A 11 34.33 -3.33 8.21
CA CYS A 11 33.09 -4.11 8.24
C CYS A 11 31.89 -3.41 7.58
N ALA A 12 31.95 -2.10 7.36
CA ALA A 12 30.87 -1.33 6.72
C ALA A 12 30.46 -1.83 5.31
N PRO A 13 31.36 -2.31 4.43
CA PRO A 13 30.96 -2.80 3.10
C PRO A 13 30.16 -4.12 3.14
N LEU A 14 30.30 -4.92 4.20
CA LEU A 14 29.63 -6.21 4.34
C LEU A 14 28.14 -6.07 4.67
N LEU A 15 27.73 -4.93 5.24
CA LEU A 15 26.33 -4.67 5.58
C LEU A 15 25.50 -4.20 4.37
N ALA A 16 26.14 -3.65 3.33
CA ALA A 16 25.45 -3.11 2.16
C ALA A 16 24.96 -4.18 1.17
N SER A 17 25.59 -5.38 1.15
CA SER A 17 25.31 -6.43 0.16
C SER A 17 24.43 -7.58 0.68
N ALA A 18 23.96 -7.51 1.92
CA ALA A 18 23.30 -8.64 2.59
C ALA A 18 21.81 -8.80 2.26
N GLN A 19 21.10 -7.74 1.85
CA GLN A 19 19.64 -7.80 1.60
C GLN A 19 19.25 -8.11 0.15
N ASP A 20 20.12 -7.86 -0.83
CA ASP A 20 19.82 -8.12 -2.25
C ASP A 20 19.69 -9.62 -2.57
N ASN A 21 20.40 -10.47 -1.84
CA ASN A 21 20.40 -11.92 -2.07
C ASN A 21 19.07 -12.57 -1.69
N LEU A 22 18.34 -12.05 -0.70
CA LEU A 22 17.07 -12.66 -0.25
C LEU A 22 15.99 -12.50 -1.32
N VAL A 23 15.86 -11.29 -1.89
CA VAL A 23 14.90 -11.01 -2.97
C VAL A 23 15.29 -11.75 -4.25
N LYS A 24 16.57 -11.74 -4.64
CA LYS A 24 17.06 -12.49 -5.83
C LYS A 24 16.94 -14.01 -5.67
N SER A 25 16.91 -14.53 -4.45
CA SER A 25 16.69 -15.97 -4.22
C SER A 25 15.26 -16.40 -4.56
N LEU A 26 14.29 -15.48 -4.50
CA LEU A 26 12.89 -15.74 -4.87
C LEU A 26 12.71 -15.90 -6.38
N ASP A 27 13.55 -15.24 -7.19
CA ASP A 27 13.55 -15.41 -8.65
C ASP A 27 13.86 -16.87 -9.05
N LYS A 28 14.69 -17.57 -8.25
CA LYS A 28 14.98 -19.00 -8.44
C LYS A 28 13.80 -19.92 -8.03
N ASN A 29 12.85 -19.41 -7.26
CA ASN A 29 11.64 -20.12 -6.86
C ASN A 29 10.49 -19.98 -7.89
N SER A 30 10.67 -19.11 -8.90
CA SER A 30 9.79 -19.05 -10.08
C SER A 30 10.06 -20.24 -11.01
N SER A 31 9.77 -21.45 -10.53
CA SER A 31 9.85 -22.64 -11.38
C SER A 31 8.59 -22.75 -12.24
N ASP A 32 8.73 -22.98 -13.55
CA ASP A 32 7.59 -23.34 -14.41
C ASP A 32 6.88 -24.62 -13.92
N SER A 33 7.57 -25.44 -13.11
CA SER A 33 6.98 -26.58 -12.40
C SER A 33 5.87 -26.18 -11.41
N ALA A 34 5.90 -24.97 -10.84
CA ALA A 34 4.87 -24.50 -9.91
C ALA A 34 3.53 -24.26 -10.61
N LYS A 35 3.55 -23.74 -11.86
CA LYS A 35 2.34 -23.57 -12.68
C LYS A 35 1.67 -24.90 -13.01
N ALA A 36 2.46 -25.97 -13.18
CA ALA A 36 1.94 -27.32 -13.41
C ALA A 36 1.34 -27.96 -12.14
N LYS A 37 1.82 -27.58 -10.94
CA LYS A 37 1.41 -28.13 -9.65
C LYS A 37 0.09 -27.56 -9.13
N PHE A 38 -0.18 -26.27 -9.36
CA PHE A 38 -1.39 -25.61 -8.87
C PHE A 38 -2.36 -25.32 -10.02
N LYS A 39 -3.44 -26.09 -10.09
CA LYS A 39 -4.56 -25.85 -11.01
C LYS A 39 -5.76 -25.34 -10.23
N PHE A 40 -6.02 -24.03 -10.33
CA PHE A 40 -7.19 -23.43 -9.72
C PHE A 40 -8.38 -23.57 -10.68
N LYS A 41 -9.51 -24.08 -10.15
CA LYS A 41 -10.80 -24.06 -10.84
C LYS A 41 -11.64 -22.98 -10.19
N GLU A 42 -12.03 -21.98 -10.96
CA GLU A 42 -12.99 -20.98 -10.52
C GLU A 42 -14.34 -21.66 -10.29
N VAL A 43 -14.92 -21.45 -9.09
CA VAL A 43 -16.27 -21.91 -8.76
C VAL A 43 -17.26 -20.77 -8.99
N ILE A 44 -16.88 -19.55 -8.57
CA ILE A 44 -17.64 -18.33 -8.72
C ILE A 44 -16.65 -17.19 -8.97
N ALA A 45 -16.87 -16.40 -10.02
CA ALA A 45 -16.24 -15.08 -10.21
C ALA A 45 -17.26 -13.99 -9.93
N LEU A 46 -16.94 -13.14 -8.95
CA LEU A 46 -17.65 -11.87 -8.75
C LEU A 46 -16.94 -10.75 -9.51
N ALA A 47 -17.71 -9.73 -9.88
CA ALA A 47 -17.18 -8.56 -10.58
C ALA A 47 -16.15 -7.84 -9.72
N ASN A 48 -15.04 -7.43 -10.35
CA ASN A 48 -14.00 -6.62 -9.77
C ASN A 48 -13.55 -5.56 -10.79
N THR A 49 -12.86 -4.53 -10.30
CA THR A 49 -12.19 -3.55 -11.17
C THR A 49 -10.76 -3.99 -11.50
N SER A 50 -10.08 -3.19 -12.32
CA SER A 50 -8.65 -3.34 -12.58
C SER A 50 -7.82 -3.49 -11.30
N VAL A 51 -6.78 -4.33 -11.38
CA VAL A 51 -5.78 -4.48 -10.32
C VAL A 51 -5.04 -3.16 -10.13
N LYS A 52 -4.97 -2.68 -8.88
CA LYS A 52 -4.29 -1.44 -8.50
C LYS A 52 -2.93 -1.73 -7.85
N ASN A 53 -2.03 -0.74 -7.85
CA ASN A 53 -0.69 -0.88 -7.29
C ASN A 53 -0.41 0.22 -6.25
N GLN A 54 -0.31 -0.15 -4.97
CA GLN A 54 0.04 0.78 -3.88
C GLN A 54 1.52 1.17 -3.85
N ALA A 55 2.35 0.51 -4.66
CA ALA A 55 3.80 0.70 -4.74
C ALA A 55 4.46 0.63 -3.35
N SER A 56 5.44 1.50 -3.08
CA SER A 56 6.20 1.49 -1.82
C SER A 56 5.50 2.31 -0.74
N SER A 57 4.22 2.03 -0.45
CA SER A 57 3.47 2.73 0.60
C SER A 57 2.66 1.79 1.49
N GLY A 58 2.47 2.15 2.76
CA GLY A 58 1.70 1.38 3.75
C GLY A 58 0.17 1.47 3.61
N THR A 59 -0.34 1.72 2.40
CA THR A 59 -1.73 2.14 2.15
C THR A 59 -2.68 1.01 1.73
N CYS A 60 -2.31 -0.26 1.95
CA CYS A 60 -3.10 -1.43 1.52
C CYS A 60 -4.56 -1.36 2.00
N TRP A 61 -4.78 -0.87 3.23
CA TRP A 61 -6.09 -0.68 3.83
C TRP A 61 -6.98 0.28 3.04
N SER A 62 -6.39 1.32 2.44
CA SER A 62 -7.12 2.23 1.57
C SER A 62 -7.39 1.58 0.21
N TYR A 63 -6.39 0.94 -0.38
CA TYR A 63 -6.54 0.28 -1.69
C TYR A 63 -7.56 -0.85 -1.69
N SER A 64 -7.51 -1.73 -0.68
CA SER A 64 -8.44 -2.85 -0.56
C SER A 64 -9.87 -2.38 -0.30
N THR A 65 -10.05 -1.38 0.56
CA THR A 65 -11.40 -0.87 0.88
C THR A 65 -12.01 -0.13 -0.30
N ASN A 66 -11.26 0.71 -1.00
CA ASN A 66 -11.75 1.36 -2.21
C ASN A 66 -12.10 0.33 -3.31
N SER A 67 -11.27 -0.70 -3.51
CA SER A 67 -11.56 -1.81 -4.43
C SER A 67 -12.84 -2.58 -4.06
N PHE A 68 -13.06 -2.80 -2.75
CA PHE A 68 -14.31 -3.38 -2.25
C PHE A 68 -15.52 -2.49 -2.55
N LEU A 69 -15.42 -1.19 -2.30
CA LEU A 69 -16.48 -0.22 -2.59
C LEU A 69 -16.79 -0.13 -4.09
N GLU A 70 -15.76 -0.16 -4.94
CA GLU A 70 -15.90 -0.26 -6.40
C GLU A 70 -16.66 -1.53 -6.81
N SER A 71 -16.41 -2.65 -6.12
CA SER A 71 -17.14 -3.91 -6.33
C SER A 71 -18.60 -3.83 -5.85
N GLU A 72 -18.86 -3.12 -4.76
CA GLU A 72 -20.24 -2.85 -4.30
C GLU A 72 -21.01 -1.96 -5.30
N MET A 73 -20.33 -1.10 -6.07
CA MET A 73 -20.97 -0.38 -7.18
C MET A 73 -21.47 -1.34 -8.27
N TYR A 74 -20.66 -2.34 -8.65
CA TYR A 74 -21.10 -3.38 -9.58
C TYR A 74 -22.31 -4.14 -9.03
N LYS A 75 -22.26 -4.56 -7.76
CA LYS A 75 -23.37 -5.26 -7.09
C LYS A 75 -24.64 -4.43 -7.06
N ALA A 76 -24.52 -3.11 -6.93
CA ALA A 76 -25.65 -2.18 -6.99
C ALA A 76 -26.15 -1.88 -8.41
N GLY A 77 -25.65 -2.55 -9.45
CA GLY A 77 -26.02 -2.32 -10.85
C GLY A 77 -25.50 -0.99 -11.41
N LYS A 78 -24.52 -0.37 -10.76
CA LYS A 78 -23.92 0.90 -11.19
C LYS A 78 -22.63 0.64 -11.98
N LYS A 79 -22.27 1.59 -12.84
CA LYS A 79 -20.94 1.63 -13.45
C LYS A 79 -19.94 2.11 -12.38
N PRO A 80 -18.92 1.31 -12.01
CA PRO A 80 -17.96 1.75 -11.01
C PRO A 80 -17.14 2.94 -11.48
N VAL A 81 -16.86 3.82 -10.53
CA VAL A 81 -15.91 4.91 -10.68
C VAL A 81 -14.65 4.51 -9.93
N GLU A 82 -13.49 4.63 -10.55
CA GLU A 82 -12.22 4.39 -9.87
C GLU A 82 -12.00 5.44 -8.79
N LEU A 83 -11.95 5.01 -7.54
CA LEU A 83 -11.85 5.86 -6.36
C LEU A 83 -10.39 6.19 -6.08
N ALA A 84 -10.10 7.43 -5.70
CA ALA A 84 -8.75 7.88 -5.41
C ALA A 84 -8.29 7.34 -4.05
N GLN A 85 -7.53 6.24 -4.06
CA GLN A 85 -7.14 5.55 -2.82
C GLN A 85 -6.26 6.45 -1.93
N ILE A 86 -5.41 7.27 -2.52
CA ILE A 86 -4.55 8.20 -1.77
C ILE A 86 -5.31 9.39 -1.19
N TYR A 87 -6.49 9.75 -1.74
CA TYR A 87 -7.32 10.81 -1.16
C TYR A 87 -7.79 10.43 0.26
N SER A 88 -8.30 9.21 0.40
CA SER A 88 -8.71 8.67 1.72
C SER A 88 -7.51 8.61 2.67
N ALA A 89 -6.38 8.07 2.21
CA ALA A 89 -5.15 7.98 3.01
C ALA A 89 -4.66 9.35 3.51
N ARG A 90 -4.62 10.36 2.63
CA ARG A 90 -4.24 11.74 2.99
C ARG A 90 -5.13 12.31 4.10
N ASN A 91 -6.44 12.11 4.02
CA ASN A 91 -7.38 12.63 5.01
C ASN A 91 -7.19 11.94 6.36
N VAL A 92 -6.99 10.61 6.36
CA VAL A 92 -6.64 9.85 7.57
C VAL A 92 -5.34 10.34 8.18
N TYR A 93 -4.30 10.58 7.38
CA TYR A 93 -3.01 11.06 7.89
C TYR A 93 -3.12 12.43 8.55
N SER A 94 -4.02 13.28 8.04
CA SER A 94 -4.30 14.60 8.61
C SER A 94 -4.98 14.46 9.99
N ASP A 95 -6.01 13.61 10.08
CA ASP A 95 -6.71 13.33 11.35
C ASP A 95 -5.79 12.60 12.36
N LYS A 96 -4.93 11.71 11.88
CA LYS A 96 -3.93 11.03 12.71
C LYS A 96 -2.90 11.99 13.28
N ALA A 97 -2.47 13.01 12.52
CA ALA A 97 -1.52 14.00 13.01
C ALA A 97 -2.11 14.80 14.18
N ASP A 98 -3.38 15.23 14.06
CA ASP A 98 -4.09 15.93 15.15
C ASP A 98 -4.21 15.04 16.40
N ASN A 99 -4.62 13.77 16.22
CA ASN A 99 -4.70 12.83 17.33
C ASN A 99 -3.31 12.53 17.95
N TYR A 100 -2.26 12.44 17.14
CA TYR A 100 -0.90 12.23 17.62
C TYR A 100 -0.48 13.36 18.56
N MET A 101 -0.76 14.61 18.17
CA MET A 101 -0.49 15.78 19.00
C MET A 101 -1.33 15.81 20.28
N ARG A 102 -2.65 15.57 20.17
CA ARG A 102 -3.57 15.54 21.33
C ARG A 102 -3.20 14.48 22.36
N MET A 103 -2.71 13.34 21.88
CA MET A 103 -2.31 12.22 22.73
C MET A 103 -0.83 12.32 23.15
N HIS A 104 -0.18 13.47 22.93
CA HIS A 104 1.21 13.71 23.30
C HIS A 104 2.17 12.63 22.79
N GLY A 105 1.93 12.13 21.58
CA GLY A 105 2.72 11.07 20.93
C GLY A 105 2.43 9.65 21.41
N ALA A 106 1.40 9.43 22.24
CA ALA A 106 1.05 8.10 22.75
C ALA A 106 0.39 7.16 21.73
N ILE A 107 0.05 7.66 20.54
CA ILE A 107 -0.48 6.87 19.43
C ILE A 107 0.50 6.86 18.26
N SER A 108 0.39 5.91 17.33
CA SER A 108 1.28 5.87 16.16
C SER A 108 0.82 6.84 15.07
N TRP A 109 1.79 7.41 14.35
CA TRP A 109 1.57 8.25 13.17
C TRP A 109 2.21 7.61 11.92
N GLY A 110 1.95 6.32 11.72
CA GLY A 110 2.41 5.59 10.54
C GLY A 110 1.35 5.47 9.44
N ASP A 111 1.80 5.05 8.25
CA ASP A 111 1.00 4.89 7.02
C ASP A 111 -0.14 3.87 7.09
N GLY A 112 -0.06 2.94 8.05
CA GLY A 112 -1.07 1.89 8.20
C GLY A 112 -2.45 2.46 8.54
N GLY A 113 -3.47 1.62 8.51
CA GLY A 113 -4.86 2.00 8.77
C GLY A 113 -5.77 0.79 8.69
N ALA A 114 -7.06 1.02 8.79
CA ALA A 114 -8.10 0.00 8.79
C ALA A 114 -9.22 0.36 7.81
N CYS A 115 -10.05 -0.63 7.45
CA CYS A 115 -11.09 -0.43 6.45
C CYS A 115 -12.11 0.65 6.84
N HIS A 116 -12.44 0.75 8.12
CA HIS A 116 -13.37 1.78 8.60
C HIS A 116 -12.83 3.19 8.43
N ASP A 117 -11.51 3.38 8.37
CA ASP A 117 -10.93 4.70 8.17
C ASP A 117 -11.38 5.30 6.83
N VAL A 118 -11.46 4.50 5.76
CA VAL A 118 -11.97 4.96 4.45
C VAL A 118 -13.43 5.38 4.53
N ILE A 119 -14.27 4.60 5.21
CA ILE A 119 -15.70 4.89 5.37
C ILE A 119 -15.89 6.19 6.17
N ASN A 120 -15.15 6.36 7.26
CA ASN A 120 -15.17 7.57 8.07
C ASN A 120 -14.70 8.80 7.26
N MET A 121 -13.67 8.64 6.41
CA MET A 121 -13.23 9.74 5.53
C MET A 121 -14.26 10.08 4.46
N TYR A 122 -14.99 9.10 3.94
CA TYR A 122 -16.07 9.36 2.98
C TYR A 122 -17.19 10.17 3.62
N GLU A 123 -17.55 9.86 4.87
CA GLU A 123 -18.55 10.62 5.62
C GLU A 123 -18.08 12.05 5.91
N LYS A 124 -16.82 12.23 6.35
CA LYS A 124 -16.29 13.52 6.79
C LYS A 124 -15.82 14.43 5.64
N TYR A 125 -15.22 13.85 4.61
CA TYR A 125 -14.53 14.58 3.54
C TYR A 125 -15.04 14.24 2.14
N GLY A 126 -15.94 13.27 2.01
CA GLY A 126 -16.40 12.78 0.72
C GLY A 126 -15.42 11.82 0.05
N ALA A 127 -15.80 11.39 -1.16
CA ALA A 127 -14.99 10.55 -2.02
C ALA A 127 -14.49 11.35 -3.23
N MET A 128 -13.36 10.94 -3.80
CA MET A 128 -12.74 11.60 -4.95
C MET A 128 -12.46 10.58 -6.06
N PRO A 129 -12.74 10.87 -7.33
CA PRO A 129 -12.36 9.98 -8.42
C PRO A 129 -10.86 10.07 -8.71
N GLN A 130 -10.25 8.93 -9.06
CA GLN A 130 -8.82 8.84 -9.39
C GLN A 130 -8.42 9.74 -10.56
N SER A 131 -9.34 10.01 -11.49
CA SER A 131 -9.12 10.92 -12.63
C SER A 131 -8.90 12.38 -12.23
N VAL A 132 -9.36 12.79 -11.05
CA VAL A 132 -9.23 14.16 -10.53
C VAL A 132 -8.11 14.28 -9.51
N TYR A 133 -7.82 13.20 -8.77
CA TYR A 133 -6.77 13.19 -7.76
C TYR A 133 -5.98 11.89 -7.82
N THR A 134 -4.76 11.97 -8.34
CA THR A 134 -3.86 10.81 -8.40
C THR A 134 -3.13 10.54 -7.08
N GLY A 135 -3.00 11.57 -6.25
CA GLY A 135 -2.19 11.54 -5.02
C GLY A 135 -0.68 11.53 -5.27
N LEU A 136 -0.24 11.66 -6.52
CA LEU A 136 1.17 11.67 -6.88
C LEU A 136 1.77 13.08 -6.82
N HIS A 137 3.01 13.18 -6.37
CA HIS A 137 3.79 14.42 -6.45
C HIS A 137 4.30 14.65 -7.88
N TYR A 138 4.59 15.92 -8.21
CA TYR A 138 5.16 16.29 -9.51
C TYR A 138 6.41 15.47 -9.84
N GLY A 139 6.46 14.94 -11.07
CA GLY A 139 7.56 14.09 -11.53
C GLY A 139 7.55 12.65 -11.00
N THR A 140 6.50 12.23 -10.28
CA THR A 140 6.34 10.85 -9.82
C THR A 140 5.25 10.12 -10.61
N SER A 141 5.49 8.82 -10.86
CA SER A 141 4.55 7.92 -11.53
C SER A 141 4.00 6.83 -10.61
N LYS A 142 4.50 6.75 -9.37
CA LYS A 142 4.11 5.78 -8.35
C LYS A 142 4.36 6.33 -6.95
N ASN A 143 3.59 5.86 -5.98
CA ASN A 143 3.80 6.15 -4.57
C ASN A 143 5.15 5.59 -4.10
N LYS A 144 5.82 6.32 -3.21
CA LYS A 144 7.14 5.99 -2.67
C LYS A 144 7.17 6.19 -1.16
#